data_AF-A0A8T7JW48-F1
#
_entry.id   AF-A0A8T7JW48-F1
#
_cell.length_a   1.000
_cell.length_b   1.000
_cell.length_c   1.000
_cell.angle_alpha   90.00
_cell.angle_beta   90.00
_cell.angle_gamma   90.00
#
_symmetry.space_group_name_H-M   'P 1'
#
loop_
_entity.id
_entity.type
_entity.pdbx_description
1 polymer ?
#
loop_
_entity_poly.entity_id
_entity_poly.type
_entity_poly.pdbx_seq_one_letter_code
_entity_poly.pdbx_strand_id
1 'polypeptide(L)'
;MPAIDLTRLRKQAARLADFFFLPDEFMKHLREILEFYVNYTLRTVENVAPGSNLKTYRTPPAVLTQIQNELRLKAEENPHFALELADVLWDEGALETRLLAAYLLGRIPPQEERLLPRITAWTQQIRDPEVRAALLTTSLTRMRKETPNQFLALVREYLHPERSRTWSNGIQALIPMIADSDFENLPAIFDLVEPIIEEAPSTLQYDLTDLIVTLYRASPNETIFMLKHVLSATENQMTAVTMRRISPDFPPSLQKELRDLLRPQSLVIAKPAEPDDFIDESAPPKEKPARTPKKKKMDNSRIIYLHGSDSSSQSGKARQFAEKFPGMVTPDFTGSFKERMEQLKPILGRKKGWTIIGSSYGGLMGTVFTSEHPTQVRKLILLAPAILQMPDGVFHDPVIGEPLELSAKSKQGLQNISVPTIIIHGTADDVIPLEPVRKTAEKLFANLKYIVVDDGHRLQEAFKELNWEEILE
;
A
#
# COMPACT_ATOMS: atom_id res chain seq x y z
N MET A 1 34.52 2.74 8.30
CA MET A 1 34.75 1.79 7.20
C MET A 1 36.24 1.60 7.00
N PRO A 2 36.79 0.38 6.94
CA PRO A 2 38.08 0.22 6.30
C PRO A 2 37.92 0.71 4.85
N ALA A 3 38.84 1.55 4.38
CA ALA A 3 38.81 2.02 3.00
C ALA A 3 38.79 0.79 2.07
N ILE A 4 37.81 0.71 1.18
CA ILE A 4 37.78 -0.34 0.16
C ILE A 4 39.01 -0.12 -0.72
N ASP A 5 39.95 -1.06 -0.70
CA ASP A 5 41.05 -1.07 -1.66
C ASP A 5 40.48 -1.40 -3.03
N LEU A 6 40.27 -0.35 -3.83
CA LEU A 6 39.71 -0.44 -5.18
C LEU A 6 40.60 -1.26 -6.13
N THR A 7 41.91 -1.26 -5.92
CA THR A 7 42.84 -2.03 -6.76
C THR A 7 42.68 -3.52 -6.49
N ARG A 8 42.58 -3.89 -5.21
CA ARG A 8 42.29 -5.27 -4.80
C ARG A 8 40.92 -5.72 -5.28
N LEU A 9 39.89 -4.89 -5.08
CA LEU A 9 38.52 -5.20 -5.49
C LEU A 9 38.44 -5.48 -7.00
N ARG A 10 39.07 -4.64 -7.83
CA ARG A 10 39.15 -4.85 -9.28
C ARG A 10 39.78 -6.19 -9.63
N LYS A 11 40.92 -6.54 -9.01
CA LYS A 11 41.57 -7.84 -9.23
C LYS A 11 40.70 -9.02 -8.81
N GLN A 12 40.00 -8.91 -7.69
CA GLN A 12 39.10 -9.96 -7.21
C GLN A 12 37.88 -10.12 -8.12
N ALA A 13 37.26 -9.03 -8.56
CA ALA A 13 36.13 -9.06 -9.48
C ALA A 13 36.52 -9.58 -10.88
N ALA A 14 37.69 -9.18 -11.40
CA ALA A 14 38.21 -9.69 -12.66
C ALA A 14 38.45 -11.21 -12.57
N ARG A 15 39.08 -11.68 -11.48
CA ARG A 15 39.26 -13.12 -11.22
C ARG A 15 37.92 -13.85 -11.07
N LEU A 16 36.94 -13.25 -10.42
CA LEU A 16 35.59 -13.81 -10.31
C LEU A 16 34.97 -14.01 -11.70
N ALA A 17 35.14 -13.03 -12.60
CA ALA A 17 34.64 -13.10 -13.97
C ALA A 17 35.30 -14.20 -14.83
N ASP A 18 36.46 -14.73 -14.44
CA ASP A 18 37.07 -15.91 -15.08
C ASP A 18 36.22 -17.17 -14.90
N PHE A 19 35.45 -17.24 -13.81
CA PHE A 19 34.54 -18.36 -13.51
C PHE A 19 33.14 -18.19 -14.10
N PHE A 20 32.91 -17.17 -14.94
CA PHE A 20 31.58 -16.87 -15.50
C PHE A 20 30.90 -18.09 -16.16
N PHE A 21 31.67 -18.95 -16.82
CA PHE A 21 31.18 -20.15 -17.50
C PHE A 21 31.04 -21.39 -16.59
N LEU A 22 31.32 -21.24 -15.30
CA LEU A 22 31.27 -22.30 -14.28
C LEU A 22 30.44 -21.81 -13.09
N PRO A 23 29.09 -21.82 -13.18
CA PRO A 23 28.21 -21.17 -12.20
C PRO A 23 28.45 -21.58 -10.74
N ASP A 24 28.74 -22.86 -10.47
CA ASP A 24 29.01 -23.34 -9.11
C ASP A 24 30.33 -22.77 -8.54
N GLU A 25 31.40 -22.76 -9.34
CA GLU A 25 32.68 -22.17 -8.94
C GLU A 25 32.59 -20.65 -8.83
N PHE A 26 31.82 -20.02 -9.72
CA PHE A 26 31.50 -18.60 -9.62
C PHE A 26 30.83 -18.28 -8.28
N MET A 27 29.78 -19.02 -7.92
CA MET A 27 29.04 -18.79 -6.69
C MET A 27 29.93 -18.97 -5.46
N LYS A 28 30.79 -20.01 -5.45
CA LYS A 28 31.76 -20.22 -4.37
C LYS A 28 32.68 -19.01 -4.18
N HIS A 29 33.30 -18.51 -5.25
CA HIS A 29 34.18 -17.34 -5.19
C HIS A 29 33.42 -16.03 -4.91
N LEU A 30 32.19 -15.91 -5.38
CA LEU A 30 31.34 -14.77 -5.05
C LEU A 30 31.08 -14.72 -3.54
N ARG A 31 30.72 -15.84 -2.90
CA ARG A 31 30.52 -15.88 -1.44
C ARG A 31 31.77 -15.41 -0.70
N GLU A 32 32.95 -15.87 -1.09
CA GLU A 32 34.22 -15.45 -0.49
C GLU A 32 34.42 -13.93 -0.59
N ILE A 33 34.11 -13.32 -1.74
CA ILE A 33 34.21 -11.87 -1.94
C ILE A 33 33.18 -11.12 -1.09
N LEU A 34 31.92 -11.55 -1.11
CA LEU A 34 30.85 -10.90 -0.35
C LEU A 34 31.11 -10.97 1.16
N GLU A 35 31.57 -12.12 1.66
CA GLU A 35 31.97 -12.34 3.06
C GLU A 35 33.19 -11.50 3.46
N PHE A 36 34.16 -11.37 2.57
CA PHE A 36 35.34 -10.55 2.81
C PHE A 36 35.00 -9.06 2.97
N TYR A 37 34.04 -8.56 2.16
CA TYR A 37 33.62 -7.16 2.18
C TYR A 37 32.38 -6.89 3.05
N VAL A 38 32.00 -7.80 3.95
CA VAL A 38 30.88 -7.59 4.90
C VAL A 38 31.10 -6.31 5.70
N ASN A 39 30.10 -5.43 5.67
CA ASN A 39 30.14 -4.22 6.48
C ASN A 39 29.63 -4.47 7.91
N TYR A 40 30.53 -4.91 8.80
CA TYR A 40 30.21 -5.16 10.21
C TYR A 40 29.89 -3.88 11.02
N THR A 41 30.17 -2.68 10.48
CA THR A 41 29.82 -1.40 11.13
C THR A 41 28.34 -1.03 10.95
N LEU A 42 27.61 -1.68 10.03
CA LEU A 42 26.16 -1.55 9.88
C LEU A 42 25.38 -2.47 10.85
N ARG A 43 25.82 -2.52 12.12
CA ARG A 43 25.05 -3.15 13.21
C ARG A 43 23.86 -2.30 13.66
N THR A 44 23.72 -1.07 13.16
CA THR A 44 22.50 -0.26 13.29
C THR A 44 21.52 -0.61 12.18
N VAL A 45 20.24 -0.60 12.51
CA VAL A 45 19.08 -1.10 11.74
C VAL A 45 18.83 -0.33 10.41
N GLU A 46 19.70 0.59 10.01
CA GLU A 46 19.38 1.70 9.11
C GLU A 46 19.51 1.45 7.60
N ASN A 47 20.10 0.34 7.13
CA ASN A 47 20.40 0.16 5.70
C ASN A 47 19.74 -1.05 5.02
N VAL A 48 18.76 -1.67 5.66
CA VAL A 48 17.91 -2.65 5.00
C VAL A 48 16.65 -1.91 4.57
N ALA A 49 16.32 -1.93 3.27
CA ALA A 49 15.10 -1.31 2.77
C ALA A 49 13.89 -1.75 3.62
N PRO A 50 13.01 -0.84 4.05
CA PRO A 50 11.84 -1.21 4.84
C PRO A 50 11.08 -2.35 4.16
N GLY A 51 10.92 -3.49 4.85
CA GLY A 51 10.21 -4.66 4.34
C GLY A 51 11.06 -5.75 3.67
N SER A 52 12.39 -5.62 3.62
CA SER A 52 13.26 -6.72 3.16
C SER A 52 13.41 -7.82 4.23
N ASN A 53 13.16 -9.07 3.84
CA ASN A 53 13.32 -10.27 4.68
C ASN A 53 14.42 -11.21 4.18
N LEU A 54 15.23 -10.78 3.19
CA LEU A 54 16.25 -11.64 2.59
C LEU A 54 17.51 -11.69 3.44
N LYS A 55 18.22 -12.82 3.36
CA LYS A 55 19.60 -12.91 3.84
C LYS A 55 20.43 -11.88 3.05
N THR A 56 21.20 -11.07 3.77
CA THR A 56 22.09 -10.06 3.16
C THR A 56 23.51 -10.23 3.69
N TYR A 57 24.49 -10.10 2.80
CA TYR A 57 25.91 -10.00 3.14
C TYR A 57 26.27 -8.60 3.65
N ARG A 58 25.39 -7.61 3.48
CA ARG A 58 25.60 -6.20 3.83
C ARG A 58 26.86 -5.67 3.15
N THR A 59 27.07 -6.10 1.91
CA THR A 59 28.25 -5.73 1.13
C THR A 59 28.06 -4.31 0.60
N PRO A 60 29.07 -3.42 0.67
CA PRO A 60 28.97 -2.07 0.11
C PRO A 60 28.58 -2.07 -1.38
N PRO A 61 27.68 -1.17 -1.83
CA PRO A 61 27.20 -1.16 -3.22
C PRO A 61 28.31 -1.11 -4.28
N ALA A 62 29.42 -0.40 -3.98
CA ALA A 62 30.58 -0.31 -4.86
C ALA A 62 31.20 -1.67 -5.23
N VAL A 63 31.09 -2.67 -4.34
CA VAL A 63 31.57 -4.03 -4.61
C VAL A 63 30.72 -4.69 -5.69
N LEU A 64 29.39 -4.61 -5.56
CA LEU A 64 28.46 -5.15 -6.57
C LEU A 64 28.63 -4.42 -7.90
N THR A 65 28.74 -3.08 -7.89
CA THR A 65 28.98 -2.30 -9.11
C THR A 65 30.27 -2.72 -9.80
N GLN A 66 31.36 -2.96 -9.05
CA GLN A 66 32.60 -3.42 -9.66
C GLN A 66 32.44 -4.83 -10.26
N ILE A 67 31.78 -5.76 -9.56
CA ILE A 67 31.49 -7.11 -10.10
C ILE A 67 30.67 -7.01 -11.38
N GLN A 68 29.57 -6.24 -11.35
CA GLN A 68 28.72 -6.00 -12.52
C GLN A 68 29.51 -5.50 -13.72
N ASN A 69 30.43 -4.54 -13.53
CA ASN A 69 31.27 -4.00 -14.60
C ASN A 69 32.16 -5.07 -15.26
N GLU A 70 32.75 -5.98 -14.47
CA GLU A 70 33.57 -7.08 -15.00
C GLU A 70 32.74 -8.14 -15.72
N LEU A 71 31.46 -8.31 -15.33
CA LEU A 71 30.54 -9.27 -15.95
C LEU A 71 29.89 -8.76 -17.24
N ARG A 72 29.83 -7.44 -17.43
CA ARG A 72 29.02 -6.79 -18.48
C ARG A 72 29.24 -7.39 -19.87
N LEU A 73 30.47 -7.33 -20.38
CA LEU A 73 30.78 -7.75 -21.75
C LEU A 73 30.58 -9.27 -21.91
N LYS A 74 31.02 -10.07 -20.93
CA LYS A 74 30.85 -11.53 -20.95
C LYS A 74 29.37 -11.92 -21.03
N ALA A 75 28.52 -11.27 -20.25
CA ALA A 75 27.08 -11.54 -20.23
C ALA A 75 26.40 -11.12 -21.54
N GLU A 76 26.82 -10.01 -22.15
CA GLU A 76 26.31 -9.54 -23.43
C GLU A 76 26.71 -10.47 -24.60
N GLU A 77 27.93 -11.01 -24.57
CA GLU A 77 28.45 -11.94 -25.59
C GLU A 77 27.96 -13.38 -25.42
N ASN A 78 27.55 -13.78 -24.21
CA ASN A 78 27.25 -15.18 -23.86
C ASN A 78 25.91 -15.31 -23.12
N PRO A 79 24.77 -15.03 -23.77
CA PRO A 79 23.45 -14.97 -23.12
C PRO A 79 23.00 -16.28 -22.48
N HIS A 80 23.34 -17.43 -23.08
CA HIS A 80 23.00 -18.72 -22.52
C HIS A 80 23.69 -18.96 -21.17
N PHE A 81 24.98 -18.65 -21.06
CA PHE A 81 25.73 -18.77 -19.81
C PHE A 81 25.32 -17.71 -18.79
N ALA A 82 24.96 -16.51 -19.26
CA ALA A 82 24.40 -15.47 -18.40
C ALA A 82 23.09 -15.93 -17.72
N LEU A 83 22.22 -16.66 -18.44
CA LEU A 83 21.01 -17.25 -17.86
C LEU A 83 21.34 -18.31 -16.81
N GLU A 84 22.24 -19.25 -17.12
CA GLU A 84 22.62 -20.31 -16.16
C GLU A 84 23.21 -19.73 -14.88
N LEU A 85 24.09 -18.73 -15.01
CA LEU A 85 24.65 -18.04 -13.87
C LEU A 85 23.58 -17.25 -13.10
N ALA A 86 22.65 -16.58 -13.79
CA ALA A 86 21.56 -15.87 -13.14
C ALA A 86 20.65 -16.82 -12.36
N ASP A 87 20.35 -18.01 -12.89
CA ASP A 87 19.54 -19.04 -12.23
C ASP A 87 20.22 -19.48 -10.91
N VAL A 88 21.53 -19.78 -10.92
CA VAL A 88 22.30 -20.15 -9.70
C VAL A 88 22.33 -19.00 -8.68
N LEU A 89 22.53 -17.76 -9.12
CA LEU A 89 22.54 -16.59 -8.24
C LEU A 89 21.17 -16.31 -7.61
N TRP A 90 20.10 -16.56 -8.37
CA TRP A 90 18.73 -16.40 -7.90
C TRP A 90 18.37 -17.41 -6.82
N ASP A 91 18.73 -18.68 -7.04
CA ASP A 91 18.47 -19.80 -6.14
C ASP A 91 19.22 -19.70 -4.82
N GLU A 92 20.39 -19.03 -4.79
CA GLU A 92 21.11 -18.74 -3.54
C GLU A 92 20.27 -17.90 -2.55
N GLY A 93 19.36 -17.07 -3.07
CA GLY A 93 18.33 -16.41 -2.25
C GLY A 93 18.79 -15.23 -1.40
N ALA A 94 20.06 -14.83 -1.47
CA ALA A 94 20.56 -13.63 -0.81
C ALA A 94 20.23 -12.36 -1.63
N LEU A 95 20.12 -11.21 -0.95
CA LEU A 95 19.82 -9.92 -1.59
C LEU A 95 20.83 -9.61 -2.70
N GLU A 96 22.12 -9.62 -2.36
CA GLU A 96 23.21 -9.28 -3.28
C GLU A 96 23.26 -10.21 -4.51
N THR A 97 22.97 -11.49 -4.32
CA THR A 97 22.99 -12.47 -5.41
C THR A 97 21.79 -12.29 -6.33
N ARG A 98 20.60 -12.02 -5.79
CA ARG A 98 19.41 -11.70 -6.59
C ARG A 98 19.54 -10.39 -7.35
N LEU A 99 20.21 -9.38 -6.79
CA LEU A 99 20.52 -8.15 -7.50
C LEU A 99 21.51 -8.39 -8.65
N LEU A 100 22.51 -9.25 -8.47
CA LEU A 100 23.39 -9.68 -9.55
C LEU A 100 22.66 -10.50 -10.61
N ALA A 101 21.74 -11.39 -10.23
CA ALA A 101 20.90 -12.14 -11.16
C ALA A 101 20.06 -11.19 -12.03
N ALA A 102 19.35 -10.23 -11.41
CA ALA A 102 18.58 -9.21 -12.12
C ALA A 102 19.46 -8.36 -13.06
N TYR A 103 20.69 -8.04 -12.64
CA TYR A 103 21.67 -7.34 -13.49
C TYR A 103 22.04 -8.17 -14.73
N LEU A 104 22.36 -9.46 -14.57
CA LEU A 104 22.71 -10.34 -15.68
C LEU A 104 21.57 -10.48 -16.68
N LEU A 105 20.33 -10.65 -16.20
CA LEU A 105 19.15 -10.65 -17.08
C LEU A 105 19.07 -9.39 -17.94
N GLY A 106 19.44 -8.23 -17.37
CA GLY A 106 19.48 -6.95 -18.07
C GLY A 106 20.55 -6.82 -19.15
N ARG A 107 21.47 -7.79 -19.26
CA ARG A 107 22.53 -7.86 -20.30
C ARG A 107 22.17 -8.79 -21.45
N ILE A 108 21.13 -9.62 -21.29
CA ILE A 108 20.73 -10.61 -22.28
C ILE A 108 19.94 -9.94 -23.41
N PRO A 109 20.18 -10.30 -24.69
CA PRO A 109 19.41 -9.80 -25.82
C PRO A 109 17.92 -10.15 -25.66
N PRO A 110 16.98 -9.24 -25.97
CA PRO A 110 15.55 -9.51 -25.85
C PRO A 110 15.02 -10.64 -26.76
N GLN A 111 15.80 -11.05 -27.77
CA GLN A 111 15.49 -12.17 -28.66
C GLN A 111 15.70 -13.54 -28.00
N GLU A 112 16.40 -13.62 -26.86
CA GLU A 112 16.54 -14.87 -26.10
C GLU A 112 15.19 -15.21 -25.45
N GLU A 113 14.49 -16.19 -26.04
CA GLU A 113 13.12 -16.58 -25.68
C GLU A 113 12.97 -16.98 -24.21
N ARG A 114 14.05 -17.45 -23.59
CA ARG A 114 14.09 -17.88 -22.18
C ARG A 114 14.12 -16.72 -21.18
N LEU A 115 14.40 -15.49 -21.61
CA LEU A 115 14.55 -14.31 -20.75
C LEU A 115 13.22 -13.89 -20.11
N LEU A 116 12.19 -13.65 -20.93
CA LEU A 116 10.93 -13.10 -20.45
C LEU A 116 10.20 -14.03 -19.46
N PRO A 117 10.12 -15.36 -19.70
CA PRO A 117 9.53 -16.28 -18.72
C PRO A 117 10.19 -16.22 -17.34
N ARG A 118 11.52 -16.04 -17.27
CA ARG A 118 12.26 -15.91 -16.00
C ARG A 118 11.91 -14.62 -15.29
N ILE A 119 11.96 -13.49 -15.98
CA ILE A 119 11.59 -12.19 -15.41
C ILE A 119 10.16 -12.25 -14.85
N THR A 120 9.20 -12.75 -15.64
CA THR A 120 7.81 -12.86 -15.20
C THR A 120 7.66 -13.76 -13.98
N ALA A 121 8.26 -14.96 -13.98
CA ALA A 121 8.18 -15.88 -12.85
C ALA A 121 8.81 -15.28 -11.58
N TRP A 122 9.99 -14.67 -11.69
CA TRP A 122 10.72 -14.09 -10.57
C TRP A 122 10.00 -12.87 -10.00
N THR A 123 9.44 -11.99 -10.84
CA THR A 123 8.64 -10.85 -10.41
C THR A 123 7.36 -11.27 -9.67
N GLN A 124 6.76 -12.42 -10.02
CA GLN A 124 5.58 -12.95 -9.32
C GLN A 124 5.91 -13.57 -7.96
N GLN A 125 7.10 -14.16 -7.81
CA GLN A 125 7.50 -14.86 -6.58
C GLN A 125 8.13 -13.93 -5.54
N ILE A 126 8.83 -12.88 -5.99
CA ILE A 126 9.60 -12.01 -5.11
C ILE A 126 8.71 -11.01 -4.36
N ARG A 127 8.94 -10.87 -3.06
CA ARG A 127 8.28 -9.86 -2.21
C ARG A 127 9.20 -8.72 -1.79
N ASP A 128 10.51 -8.95 -1.90
CA ASP A 128 11.52 -7.96 -1.56
C ASP A 128 11.43 -6.76 -2.52
N PRO A 129 11.24 -5.53 -2.00
CA PRO A 129 10.98 -4.36 -2.84
C PRO A 129 12.20 -3.97 -3.69
N GLU A 130 13.42 -4.16 -3.19
CA GLU A 130 14.65 -3.81 -3.90
C GLU A 130 14.92 -4.77 -5.06
N VAL A 131 14.78 -6.08 -4.81
CA VAL A 131 14.90 -7.08 -5.87
C VAL A 131 13.78 -6.93 -6.91
N ARG A 132 12.54 -6.69 -6.46
CA ARG A 132 11.40 -6.43 -7.39
C ARG A 132 11.70 -5.23 -8.29
N ALA A 133 12.19 -4.13 -7.72
CA ALA A 133 12.59 -2.95 -8.48
C ALA A 133 13.70 -3.27 -9.47
N ALA A 134 14.74 -4.03 -9.07
CA ALA A 134 15.82 -4.44 -9.94
C ALA A 134 15.33 -5.29 -11.13
N LEU A 135 14.37 -6.20 -10.92
CA LEU A 135 13.75 -6.95 -12.01
C LEU A 135 12.97 -6.02 -12.96
N LEU A 136 12.17 -5.10 -12.44
CA LEU A 136 11.33 -4.24 -13.29
C LEU A 136 12.12 -3.13 -14.00
N THR A 137 13.32 -2.80 -13.53
CA THR A 137 14.13 -1.72 -14.08
C THR A 137 15.38 -2.24 -14.78
N THR A 138 16.28 -2.86 -14.00
CA THR A 138 17.62 -3.27 -14.43
C THR A 138 17.53 -4.45 -15.38
N SER A 139 16.70 -5.47 -15.08
CA SER A 139 16.60 -6.67 -15.91
C SER A 139 15.97 -6.41 -17.29
N LEU A 140 15.23 -5.31 -17.44
CA LEU A 140 14.58 -4.91 -18.69
C LEU A 140 15.38 -3.87 -19.49
N THR A 141 16.62 -3.57 -19.10
CA THR A 141 17.42 -2.49 -19.71
C THR A 141 17.56 -2.63 -21.22
N ARG A 142 18.01 -3.79 -21.71
CA ARG A 142 18.18 -4.00 -23.16
C ARG A 142 16.86 -4.08 -23.90
N MET A 143 15.87 -4.79 -23.36
CA MET A 143 14.53 -4.87 -23.96
C MET A 143 13.91 -3.48 -24.17
N ARG A 144 14.05 -2.58 -23.19
CA ARG A 144 13.59 -1.19 -23.26
C ARG A 144 14.23 -0.40 -24.40
N LYS A 145 15.53 -0.62 -24.65
CA LYS A 145 16.32 0.12 -25.66
C LYS A 145 16.25 -0.49 -27.06
N GLU A 146 16.35 -1.81 -27.17
CA GLU A 146 16.48 -2.53 -28.44
C GLU A 146 15.13 -2.95 -29.02
N THR A 147 14.13 -3.18 -28.16
CA THR A 147 12.79 -3.65 -28.55
C THR A 147 11.69 -2.89 -27.79
N PRO A 148 11.62 -1.55 -27.90
CA PRO A 148 10.71 -0.72 -27.10
C PRO A 148 9.23 -1.12 -27.26
N ASN A 149 8.82 -1.57 -28.45
CA ASN A 149 7.46 -2.05 -28.69
C ASN A 149 7.14 -3.33 -27.90
N GLN A 150 8.09 -4.26 -27.79
CA GLN A 150 7.95 -5.48 -26.98
C GLN A 150 7.92 -5.13 -25.49
N PHE A 151 8.76 -4.19 -25.07
CA PHE A 151 8.74 -3.66 -23.71
C PHE A 151 7.38 -3.03 -23.36
N LEU A 152 6.83 -2.18 -24.24
CA LEU A 152 5.52 -1.56 -24.02
C LEU A 152 4.38 -2.59 -24.02
N ALA A 153 4.47 -3.67 -24.79
CA ALA A 153 3.50 -4.77 -24.72
C ALA A 153 3.53 -5.45 -23.35
N LEU A 154 4.72 -5.72 -22.78
CA LEU A 154 4.86 -6.25 -21.43
C LEU A 154 4.27 -5.30 -20.38
N VAL A 155 4.54 -3.99 -20.52
CA VAL A 155 3.97 -2.99 -19.61
C VAL A 155 2.44 -2.94 -19.71
N ARG A 156 1.87 -3.02 -20.91
CA ARG A 156 0.41 -3.11 -21.11
C ARG A 156 -0.20 -4.30 -20.38
N GLU A 157 0.47 -5.45 -20.37
CA GLU A 157 0.05 -6.62 -19.59
C GLU A 157 0.05 -6.35 -18.07
N TYR A 158 1.06 -5.63 -17.57
CA TYR A 158 1.09 -5.24 -16.15
C TYR A 158 0.03 -4.20 -15.79
N LEU A 159 -0.28 -3.28 -16.71
CA LEU A 159 -1.26 -2.21 -16.54
C LEU A 159 -2.68 -2.61 -16.95
N HIS A 160 -2.94 -3.90 -17.19
CA HIS A 160 -4.27 -4.36 -17.62
C HIS A 160 -5.34 -3.98 -16.58
N PRO A 161 -6.51 -3.43 -16.97
CA PRO A 161 -7.51 -2.91 -16.04
C PRO A 161 -7.99 -3.93 -14.99
N GLU A 162 -8.16 -5.18 -15.40
CA GLU A 162 -8.57 -6.28 -14.51
C GLU A 162 -7.48 -6.77 -13.55
N ARG A 163 -6.24 -6.27 -13.69
CA ARG A 163 -5.06 -6.71 -12.93
C ARG A 163 -4.44 -5.56 -12.12
N SER A 164 -5.26 -4.80 -11.40
CA SER A 164 -4.80 -3.66 -10.59
C SER A 164 -3.66 -3.96 -9.61
N ARG A 165 -3.50 -5.21 -9.18
CA ARG A 165 -2.36 -5.67 -8.34
C ARG A 165 -1.00 -5.55 -9.03
N THR A 166 -0.95 -5.64 -10.36
CA THR A 166 0.31 -5.54 -11.12
C THR A 166 0.60 -4.14 -11.63
N TRP A 167 -0.28 -3.15 -11.37
CA TRP A 167 -0.08 -1.80 -11.88
C TRP A 167 1.20 -1.15 -11.35
N SER A 168 1.56 -1.38 -10.09
CA SER A 168 2.86 -0.95 -9.54
C SER A 168 4.03 -1.47 -10.37
N ASN A 169 3.94 -2.71 -10.88
CA ASN A 169 4.99 -3.27 -11.72
C ASN A 169 5.11 -2.52 -13.06
N GLY A 170 3.97 -2.23 -13.69
CA GLY A 170 3.92 -1.48 -14.94
C GLY A 170 4.46 -0.05 -14.78
N ILE A 171 4.04 0.64 -13.72
CA ILE A 171 4.49 2.01 -13.41
C ILE A 171 6.00 2.03 -13.16
N GLN A 172 6.49 1.15 -12.27
CA GLN A 172 7.91 1.10 -11.93
C GLN A 172 8.78 0.71 -13.13
N ALA A 173 8.29 -0.19 -13.98
CA ALA A 173 8.99 -0.54 -15.21
C ALA A 173 9.07 0.65 -16.18
N LEU A 174 8.04 1.48 -16.30
CA LEU A 174 8.00 2.63 -17.20
C LEU A 174 8.95 3.76 -16.82
N ILE A 175 9.18 4.01 -15.52
CA ILE A 175 9.94 5.20 -15.05
C ILE A 175 11.27 5.38 -15.79
N PRO A 176 12.18 4.39 -15.93
CA PRO A 176 13.43 4.61 -16.63
C PRO A 176 13.30 4.81 -18.14
N MET A 177 12.16 4.46 -18.77
CA MET A 177 11.89 4.77 -20.19
C MET A 177 11.46 6.22 -20.35
N ILE A 178 10.62 6.72 -19.44
CA ILE A 178 10.16 8.12 -19.44
C ILE A 178 11.31 9.07 -19.11
N ALA A 179 12.20 8.67 -18.21
CA ALA A 179 13.37 9.44 -17.82
C ALA A 179 14.50 9.45 -18.88
N ASP A 180 14.41 8.61 -19.92
CA ASP A 180 15.39 8.55 -21.00
C ASP A 180 15.15 9.68 -22.00
N SER A 181 16.12 10.59 -22.13
CA SER A 181 16.02 11.73 -23.07
C SER A 181 16.00 11.31 -24.53
N ASP A 182 16.46 10.09 -24.84
CA ASP A 182 16.51 9.58 -26.20
C ASP A 182 15.18 8.95 -26.63
N PHE A 183 14.20 8.81 -25.72
CA PHE A 183 12.89 8.26 -26.04
C PHE A 183 11.93 9.33 -26.58
N GLU A 184 11.58 9.24 -27.85
CA GLU A 184 10.79 10.29 -28.54
C GLU A 184 9.27 10.11 -28.44
N ASN A 185 8.76 8.87 -28.29
CA ASN A 185 7.33 8.57 -28.40
C ASN A 185 6.57 8.70 -27.06
N LEU A 186 6.67 9.86 -26.42
CA LEU A 186 5.94 10.16 -25.18
C LEU A 186 4.40 10.07 -25.32
N PRO A 187 3.75 10.46 -26.43
CA PRO A 187 2.29 10.34 -26.56
C PRO A 187 1.76 8.92 -26.27
N ALA A 188 2.43 7.89 -26.76
CA ALA A 188 2.03 6.50 -26.49
C ALA A 188 2.15 6.11 -25.01
N ILE A 189 2.99 6.79 -24.23
CA ILE A 189 3.08 6.62 -22.78
C ILE A 189 1.93 7.32 -22.09
N PHE A 190 1.60 8.55 -22.48
CA PHE A 190 0.46 9.29 -21.93
C PHE A 190 -0.84 8.50 -22.14
N ASP A 191 -1.10 8.01 -23.36
CA ASP A 191 -2.26 7.16 -23.67
C ASP A 191 -2.33 5.89 -22.79
N LEU A 192 -1.16 5.35 -22.43
CA LEU A 192 -1.05 4.12 -21.64
C LEU A 192 -1.29 4.36 -20.15
N VAL A 193 -0.86 5.51 -19.61
CA VAL A 193 -0.90 5.78 -18.16
C VAL A 193 -2.07 6.65 -17.73
N GLU A 194 -2.69 7.40 -18.63
CA GLU A 194 -3.88 8.21 -18.34
C GLU A 194 -4.99 7.44 -17.63
N PRO A 195 -5.48 6.27 -18.13
CA PRO A 195 -6.52 5.51 -17.43
C PRO A 195 -6.04 4.97 -16.08
N ILE A 196 -4.74 4.77 -15.91
CA ILE A 196 -4.15 4.32 -14.64
C ILE A 196 -4.14 5.47 -13.64
N ILE A 197 -3.78 6.69 -14.05
CA ILE A 197 -3.81 7.88 -13.20
C ILE A 197 -5.26 8.20 -12.79
N GLU A 198 -6.21 7.99 -13.69
CA GLU A 198 -7.64 8.16 -13.40
C GLU A 198 -8.14 7.13 -12.38
N GLU A 199 -7.87 5.83 -12.59
CA GLU A 199 -8.49 4.75 -11.81
C GLU A 199 -7.61 4.19 -10.67
N ALA A 200 -6.40 4.72 -10.47
CA ALA A 200 -5.45 4.16 -9.51
C ALA A 200 -6.00 4.12 -8.08
N PRO A 201 -5.92 2.95 -7.41
CA PRO A 201 -6.23 2.88 -5.99
C PRO A 201 -5.20 3.66 -5.19
N SER A 202 -5.61 4.17 -4.02
CA SER A 202 -4.74 4.95 -3.11
C SER A 202 -3.46 4.21 -2.68
N THR A 203 -3.44 2.88 -2.75
CA THR A 203 -2.23 2.08 -2.48
C THR A 203 -1.08 2.36 -3.45
N LEU A 204 -1.35 2.90 -4.63
CA LEU A 204 -0.34 3.28 -5.62
C LEU A 204 0.10 4.74 -5.49
N GLN A 205 -0.25 5.45 -4.40
CA GLN A 205 0.07 6.88 -4.27
C GLN A 205 1.55 7.20 -4.49
N TYR A 206 2.48 6.39 -3.98
CA TYR A 206 3.91 6.60 -4.18
C TYR A 206 4.33 6.35 -5.64
N ASP A 207 3.87 5.24 -6.24
CA ASP A 207 4.12 4.93 -7.65
C ASP A 207 3.55 6.03 -8.57
N LEU A 208 2.36 6.54 -8.27
CA LEU A 208 1.73 7.65 -9.01
C LEU A 208 2.51 8.95 -8.85
N THR A 209 2.99 9.27 -7.65
CA THR A 209 3.85 10.44 -7.42
C THR A 209 5.09 10.33 -8.30
N ASP A 210 5.81 9.21 -8.25
CA ASP A 210 7.03 9.01 -9.02
C ASP A 210 6.75 9.07 -10.54
N LEU A 211 5.66 8.46 -10.99
CA LEU A 211 5.23 8.52 -12.39
C LEU A 211 4.95 9.96 -12.84
N ILE A 212 4.11 10.69 -12.11
CA ILE A 212 3.70 12.06 -12.47
C ILE A 212 4.90 13.00 -12.46
N VAL A 213 5.77 12.89 -11.44
CA VAL A 213 6.99 13.70 -11.35
C VAL A 213 7.92 13.39 -12.52
N THR A 214 8.04 12.12 -12.91
CA THR A 214 8.89 11.70 -14.04
C THR A 214 8.31 12.18 -15.37
N LEU A 215 7.00 12.01 -15.61
CA LEU A 215 6.31 12.55 -16.78
C LEU A 215 6.47 14.06 -16.88
N TYR A 216 6.30 14.78 -15.76
CA TYR A 216 6.43 16.23 -15.73
C TYR A 216 7.85 16.70 -16.07
N ARG A 217 8.88 15.98 -15.61
CA ARG A 217 10.27 16.28 -15.97
C ARG A 217 10.54 16.04 -17.46
N ALA A 218 9.92 15.02 -18.04
CA ALA A 218 10.09 14.68 -19.46
C ALA A 218 9.30 15.62 -20.38
N SER A 219 8.04 15.90 -20.07
CA SER A 219 7.17 16.79 -20.81
C SER A 219 6.21 17.54 -19.88
N PRO A 220 6.58 18.76 -19.42
CA PRO A 220 5.75 19.53 -18.51
C PRO A 220 4.36 19.87 -19.08
N ASN A 221 4.30 20.31 -20.34
CA ASN A 221 3.07 20.79 -20.96
C ASN A 221 2.04 19.66 -21.13
N GLU A 222 2.47 18.51 -21.65
CA GLU A 222 1.59 17.34 -21.84
C GLU A 222 1.12 16.78 -20.50
N THR A 223 2.01 16.73 -19.51
CA THR A 223 1.65 16.27 -18.16
C THR A 223 0.60 17.18 -17.52
N ILE A 224 0.78 18.51 -17.61
CA ILE A 224 -0.21 19.46 -17.12
C ILE A 224 -1.54 19.27 -17.87
N PHE A 225 -1.51 19.14 -19.19
CA PHE A 225 -2.70 18.98 -20.01
C PHE A 225 -3.48 17.72 -19.61
N MET A 226 -2.82 16.55 -19.59
CA MET A 226 -3.42 15.28 -19.18
C MET A 226 -4.01 15.37 -17.78
N LEU A 227 -3.26 15.88 -16.80
CA LEU A 227 -3.76 15.97 -15.42
C LEU A 227 -4.96 16.90 -15.29
N LYS A 228 -4.97 18.03 -16.02
CA LYS A 228 -6.14 18.92 -16.06
C LYS A 228 -7.33 18.23 -16.73
N HIS A 229 -7.09 17.46 -17.78
CA HIS A 229 -8.13 16.68 -18.47
C HIS A 229 -8.74 15.64 -17.52
N VAL A 230 -7.93 14.76 -16.94
CA VAL A 230 -8.36 13.73 -15.98
C VAL A 230 -9.13 14.35 -14.82
N LEU A 231 -8.61 15.40 -14.19
CA LEU A 231 -9.29 16.05 -13.05
C LEU A 231 -10.61 16.75 -13.42
N SER A 232 -10.79 17.14 -14.68
CA SER A 232 -12.01 17.81 -15.14
C SER A 232 -13.05 16.85 -15.70
N ALA A 233 -12.61 15.70 -16.25
CA ALA A 233 -13.45 14.73 -16.94
C ALA A 233 -13.88 13.56 -16.04
N THR A 234 -13.09 13.24 -15.01
CA THR A 234 -13.32 12.01 -14.24
C THR A 234 -14.57 12.07 -13.37
N GLU A 235 -15.38 11.01 -13.41
CA GLU A 235 -16.48 10.78 -12.47
C GLU A 235 -15.98 10.16 -11.15
N ASN A 236 -14.72 9.70 -11.13
CA ASN A 236 -14.11 9.05 -9.99
C ASN A 236 -13.64 10.08 -8.96
N GLN A 237 -14.47 10.29 -7.94
CA GLN A 237 -14.18 11.25 -6.86
C GLN A 237 -12.87 10.92 -6.11
N MET A 238 -12.39 9.67 -6.14
CA MET A 238 -11.13 9.29 -5.50
C MET A 238 -9.92 9.82 -6.24
N THR A 239 -9.98 10.03 -7.55
CA THR A 239 -8.89 10.55 -8.37
C THR A 239 -8.46 11.92 -7.90
N ALA A 240 -9.43 12.84 -7.72
CA ALA A 240 -9.17 14.18 -7.20
C ALA A 240 -8.64 14.16 -5.75
N VAL A 241 -9.12 13.23 -4.92
CA VAL A 241 -8.66 13.07 -3.53
C VAL A 241 -7.22 12.55 -3.49
N THR A 242 -6.91 11.50 -4.25
CA THR A 242 -5.55 10.96 -4.37
C THR A 242 -4.62 12.02 -4.92
N MET A 243 -4.99 12.70 -6.01
CA MET A 243 -4.19 13.77 -6.61
C MET A 243 -3.92 14.92 -5.63
N ARG A 244 -4.91 15.33 -4.83
CA ARG A 244 -4.72 16.32 -3.76
C ARG A 244 -3.71 15.84 -2.72
N ARG A 245 -3.81 14.58 -2.29
CA ARG A 245 -2.94 13.98 -1.27
C ARG A 245 -1.48 13.95 -1.72
N ILE A 246 -1.21 13.60 -2.97
CA ILE A 246 0.15 13.49 -3.51
C ILE A 246 0.71 14.82 -4.07
N SER A 247 -0.17 15.81 -4.31
CA SER A 247 0.25 17.12 -4.84
C SER A 247 1.37 17.85 -4.07
N PRO A 248 1.51 17.73 -2.73
CA PRO A 248 2.62 18.36 -2.01
C PRO A 248 4.00 17.88 -2.45
N ASP A 249 4.11 16.65 -2.99
CA ASP A 249 5.36 16.06 -3.46
C ASP A 249 5.70 16.45 -4.91
N PHE A 250 4.80 17.14 -5.60
CA PHE A 250 5.02 17.59 -6.98
C PHE A 250 5.94 18.82 -7.06
N PRO A 251 6.59 19.07 -8.21
CA PRO A 251 7.30 20.32 -8.43
C PRO A 251 6.41 21.55 -8.22
N PRO A 252 6.91 22.65 -7.61
CA PRO A 252 6.09 23.82 -7.27
C PRO A 252 5.33 24.44 -8.45
N SER A 253 5.91 24.38 -9.66
CA SER A 253 5.26 24.85 -10.89
C SER A 253 4.04 24.01 -11.24
N LEU A 254 4.12 22.68 -11.10
CA LEU A 254 2.99 21.79 -11.31
C LEU A 254 1.90 21.98 -10.24
N GLN A 255 2.30 22.13 -8.97
CA GLN A 255 1.36 22.43 -7.88
C GLN A 255 0.53 23.69 -8.16
N LYS A 256 1.18 24.75 -8.67
CA LYS A 256 0.52 26.00 -9.02
C LYS A 256 -0.52 25.81 -10.13
N GLU A 257 -0.21 25.02 -11.15
CA GLU A 257 -1.11 24.73 -12.27
C GLU A 257 -2.35 23.93 -11.88
N LEU A 258 -2.23 23.03 -10.89
CA LEU A 258 -3.32 22.17 -10.44
C LEU A 258 -4.12 22.75 -9.26
N ARG A 259 -3.62 23.82 -8.63
CA ARG A 259 -4.14 24.36 -7.37
C ARG A 259 -5.65 24.56 -7.37
N ASP A 260 -6.19 25.20 -8.41
CA ASP A 260 -7.62 25.57 -8.45
C ASP A 260 -8.53 24.37 -8.73
N LEU A 261 -8.07 23.40 -9.51
CA LEU A 261 -8.78 22.14 -9.76
C LEU A 261 -8.79 21.23 -8.53
N LEU A 262 -7.74 21.28 -7.72
CA LEU A 262 -7.60 20.47 -6.51
C LEU A 262 -8.19 21.13 -5.27
N ARG A 263 -8.68 22.39 -5.36
CA ARG A 263 -9.38 23.02 -4.23
C ARG A 263 -10.58 22.15 -3.82
N PRO A 264 -10.86 22.01 -2.52
CA PRO A 264 -12.10 21.38 -2.08
C PRO A 264 -13.27 22.18 -2.66
N GLN A 265 -14.02 21.60 -3.60
CA GLN A 265 -15.30 22.18 -3.96
C GLN A 265 -16.20 22.07 -2.73
N SER A 266 -16.79 23.19 -2.33
CA SER A 266 -17.83 23.19 -1.30
C SER A 266 -18.96 22.27 -1.77
N LEU A 267 -19.12 21.12 -1.12
CA LEU A 267 -20.25 20.23 -1.32
C LEU A 267 -21.52 21.03 -1.07
N VAL A 268 -22.18 21.46 -2.15
CA VAL A 268 -23.57 21.90 -2.08
C VAL A 268 -24.34 20.64 -1.75
N ILE A 269 -24.79 20.53 -0.50
CA ILE A 269 -25.73 19.49 -0.09
C ILE A 269 -27.03 19.79 -0.86
N ALA A 270 -27.21 19.14 -2.01
CA ALA A 270 -28.52 19.04 -2.63
C ALA A 270 -29.39 18.24 -1.65
N LYS A 271 -30.29 18.93 -0.95
CA LYS A 271 -31.39 18.26 -0.24
C LYS A 271 -32.10 17.36 -1.27
N PRO A 272 -32.36 16.08 -0.96
CA PRO A 272 -33.29 15.31 -1.78
C PRO A 272 -34.63 16.07 -1.81
N ALA A 273 -35.23 16.19 -2.99
CA ALA A 273 -36.61 16.66 -3.10
C ALA A 273 -37.51 15.76 -2.25
N GLU A 274 -38.38 16.37 -1.44
CA GLU A 274 -39.42 15.62 -0.73
C GLU A 274 -40.30 14.90 -1.77
N PRO A 275 -40.66 13.62 -1.55
CA PRO A 275 -41.59 12.95 -2.45
C PRO A 275 -42.96 13.62 -2.35
N ASP A 276 -43.56 13.95 -3.49
CA ASP A 276 -44.96 14.35 -3.57
C ASP A 276 -45.86 13.20 -3.08
N ASP A 277 -46.70 13.50 -2.08
CA ASP A 277 -47.73 12.61 -1.57
C ASP A 277 -48.77 12.32 -2.68
N PHE A 278 -48.67 11.15 -3.30
CA PHE A 278 -49.78 10.54 -4.04
C PHE A 278 -50.31 9.34 -3.25
N ILE A 279 -51.44 9.54 -2.58
CA ILE A 279 -52.25 8.46 -1.98
C ILE A 279 -53.18 7.93 -3.07
N ASP A 280 -53.00 6.66 -3.44
CA ASP A 280 -53.98 5.90 -4.23
C ASP A 280 -54.98 5.23 -3.27
N GLU A 281 -56.23 5.68 -3.27
CA GLU A 281 -57.32 5.22 -2.41
C GLU A 281 -58.02 3.91 -2.88
N SER A 282 -57.44 3.14 -3.81
CA SER A 282 -58.18 2.04 -4.46
C SER A 282 -57.68 0.59 -4.27
N ALA A 283 -56.91 0.27 -3.22
CA ALA A 283 -56.47 -1.12 -2.97
C ALA A 283 -57.26 -1.84 -1.83
N PRO A 284 -57.86 -3.03 -2.05
CA PRO A 284 -58.63 -3.76 -1.05
C PRO A 284 -57.74 -4.50 -0.01
N PRO A 285 -58.28 -4.82 1.18
CA PRO A 285 -57.46 -5.22 2.32
C PRO A 285 -57.04 -6.69 2.24
N LYS A 286 -55.72 -6.94 2.31
CA LYS A 286 -55.18 -8.29 2.52
C LYS A 286 -55.05 -8.61 4.01
N GLU A 287 -55.62 -9.74 4.41
CA GLU A 287 -55.55 -10.31 5.76
C GLU A 287 -54.11 -10.51 6.24
N LYS A 288 -53.87 -10.20 7.52
CA LYS A 288 -52.58 -10.35 8.20
C LYS A 288 -52.49 -11.74 8.84
N PRO A 289 -51.43 -12.54 8.58
CA PRO A 289 -51.12 -13.65 9.45
C PRO A 289 -50.45 -13.16 10.74
N ALA A 290 -50.60 -13.97 11.79
CA ALA A 290 -50.27 -13.67 13.18
C ALA A 290 -48.84 -13.15 13.39
N ARG A 291 -48.71 -12.12 14.25
CA ARG A 291 -47.44 -11.48 14.62
C ARG A 291 -46.63 -12.39 15.55
N THR A 292 -45.49 -12.87 15.07
CA THR A 292 -44.32 -13.17 15.91
C THR A 292 -43.75 -11.87 16.51
N PRO A 293 -43.14 -11.90 17.70
CA PRO A 293 -42.66 -10.70 18.38
C PRO A 293 -41.54 -10.05 17.55
N LYS A 294 -41.81 -8.89 16.95
CA LYS A 294 -40.81 -8.13 16.19
C LYS A 294 -39.73 -7.62 17.15
N LYS A 295 -38.50 -8.14 17.01
CA LYS A 295 -37.29 -7.49 17.56
C LYS A 295 -37.32 -6.01 17.17
N LYS A 296 -37.05 -5.12 18.13
CA LYS A 296 -36.93 -3.67 17.88
C LYS A 296 -35.85 -3.46 16.83
N LYS A 297 -36.19 -2.93 15.66
CA LYS A 297 -35.22 -2.64 14.58
C LYS A 297 -34.18 -1.66 15.12
N MET A 298 -32.89 -2.00 14.98
CA MET A 298 -31.77 -1.16 15.44
C MET A 298 -31.82 0.22 14.77
N ASP A 299 -31.52 1.28 15.53
CA ASP A 299 -31.41 2.65 14.99
C ASP A 299 -30.04 2.83 14.33
N ASN A 300 -29.98 2.61 13.03
CA ASN A 300 -28.74 2.71 12.25
C ASN A 300 -28.13 4.12 12.29
N SER A 301 -28.92 5.17 12.56
CA SER A 301 -28.41 6.56 12.66
C SER A 301 -27.49 6.79 13.86
N ARG A 302 -27.45 5.83 14.79
CA ARG A 302 -26.52 5.78 15.94
C ARG A 302 -25.40 4.79 15.76
N ILE A 303 -25.11 4.39 14.52
CA ILE A 303 -23.92 3.62 14.16
C ILE A 303 -22.97 4.56 13.43
N ILE A 304 -21.70 4.55 13.82
CA ILE A 304 -20.65 5.31 13.12
C ILE A 304 -19.53 4.36 12.71
N TYR A 305 -19.04 4.51 11.48
CA TYR A 305 -17.84 3.84 11.00
C TYR A 305 -16.66 4.81 10.99
N LEU A 306 -15.57 4.44 11.66
CA LEU A 306 -14.31 5.15 11.70
C LEU A 306 -13.30 4.39 10.85
N HIS A 307 -12.89 5.01 9.74
CA HIS A 307 -11.98 4.39 8.78
C HIS A 307 -10.50 4.50 9.24
N GLY A 308 -9.63 3.65 8.67
CA GLY A 308 -8.19 3.64 8.91
C GLY A 308 -7.43 4.80 8.27
N SER A 309 -6.11 4.84 8.45
CA SER A 309 -5.18 5.88 7.93
C SER A 309 -5.35 6.11 6.43
N ASP A 310 -5.32 5.02 5.66
CA ASP A 310 -5.25 5.03 4.19
C ASP A 310 -6.60 4.79 3.51
N SER A 311 -7.69 5.05 4.23
CA SER A 311 -9.07 4.81 3.78
C SER A 311 -9.95 6.05 3.98
N SER A 312 -11.22 5.92 3.61
CA SER A 312 -12.23 6.99 3.64
C SER A 312 -13.62 6.39 3.87
N SER A 313 -14.63 7.25 3.95
CA SER A 313 -16.06 6.94 3.87
C SER A 313 -16.43 6.12 2.64
N GLN A 314 -15.59 6.14 1.61
CA GLN A 314 -15.76 5.42 0.34
C GLN A 314 -14.96 4.11 0.25
N SER A 315 -14.24 3.73 1.31
CA SER A 315 -13.50 2.47 1.34
C SER A 315 -14.43 1.25 1.31
N GLY A 316 -13.92 0.09 0.87
CA GLY A 316 -14.71 -1.14 0.75
C GLY A 316 -15.51 -1.47 2.01
N LYS A 317 -14.85 -1.54 3.18
CA LYS A 317 -15.53 -1.75 4.47
C LYS A 317 -16.58 -0.69 4.76
N ALA A 318 -16.27 0.60 4.54
CA ALA A 318 -17.21 1.70 4.80
C ALA A 318 -18.46 1.60 3.92
N ARG A 319 -18.30 1.35 2.62
CA ARG A 319 -19.40 1.14 1.66
C ARG A 319 -20.22 -0.08 2.02
N GLN A 320 -19.56 -1.22 2.26
CA GLN A 320 -20.24 -2.45 2.64
C GLN A 320 -21.07 -2.29 3.93
N PHE A 321 -20.54 -1.56 4.93
CA PHE A 321 -21.31 -1.24 6.12
C PHE A 321 -22.46 -0.25 5.83
N ALA A 322 -22.24 0.79 5.04
CA ALA A 322 -23.27 1.77 4.69
C ALA A 322 -24.42 1.16 3.87
N GLU A 323 -24.10 0.25 2.96
CA GLU A 323 -25.06 -0.54 2.18
C GLU A 323 -25.85 -1.49 3.09
N LYS A 324 -25.18 -2.19 4.00
CA LYS A 324 -25.82 -3.16 4.90
C LYS A 324 -26.62 -2.49 6.02
N PHE A 325 -26.19 -1.32 6.49
CA PHE A 325 -26.84 -0.53 7.55
C PHE A 325 -27.16 0.88 7.06
N PRO A 326 -28.18 1.05 6.18
CA PRO A 326 -28.57 2.36 5.67
C PRO A 326 -28.87 3.34 6.80
N GLY A 327 -28.33 4.55 6.68
CA GLY A 327 -28.47 5.63 7.66
C GLY A 327 -27.35 5.72 8.69
N MET A 328 -26.39 4.80 8.69
CA MET A 328 -25.20 4.93 9.53
C MET A 328 -24.31 6.11 9.12
N VAL A 329 -23.52 6.60 10.06
CA VAL A 329 -22.63 7.75 9.87
C VAL A 329 -21.27 7.25 9.39
N THR A 330 -20.84 7.66 8.20
CA THR A 330 -19.54 7.30 7.61
C THR A 330 -18.77 8.56 7.21
N PRO A 331 -18.25 9.33 8.16
CA PRO A 331 -17.57 10.58 7.86
C PRO A 331 -16.12 10.33 7.41
N ASP A 332 -15.57 11.30 6.68
CA ASP A 332 -14.17 11.32 6.34
C ASP A 332 -13.33 12.01 7.42
N PHE A 333 -12.18 11.42 7.70
CA PHE A 333 -11.21 11.89 8.67
C PHE A 333 -9.84 12.08 8.02
N THR A 334 -9.23 13.25 8.22
CA THR A 334 -7.91 13.57 7.68
C THR A 334 -6.97 14.10 8.75
N GLY A 335 -5.67 14.00 8.50
CA GLY A 335 -4.64 14.52 9.40
C GLY A 335 -4.20 13.55 10.49
N SER A 336 -3.46 14.10 11.45
CA SER A 336 -2.96 13.49 12.68
C SER A 336 -4.09 13.01 13.60
N PHE A 337 -3.74 12.23 14.62
CA PHE A 337 -4.69 11.71 15.58
C PHE A 337 -5.50 12.82 16.23
N LYS A 338 -4.82 13.91 16.62
CA LYS A 338 -5.44 15.07 17.25
C LYS A 338 -6.49 15.69 16.33
N GLU A 339 -6.14 15.95 15.07
CA GLU A 339 -7.05 16.55 14.09
C GLU A 339 -8.25 15.64 13.81
N ARG A 340 -8.02 14.32 13.69
CA ARG A 340 -9.10 13.33 13.52
C ARG A 340 -10.04 13.29 14.72
N MET A 341 -9.52 13.39 15.94
CA MET A 341 -10.34 13.44 17.15
C MET A 341 -11.09 14.77 17.28
N GLU A 342 -10.51 15.88 16.83
CA GLU A 342 -11.18 17.19 16.74
C GLU A 342 -12.33 17.16 15.73
N GLN A 343 -12.22 16.40 14.63
CA GLN A 343 -13.29 16.14 13.67
C GLN A 343 -14.37 15.19 14.22
N LEU A 344 -13.98 14.15 14.97
CA LEU A 344 -14.91 13.14 15.51
C LEU A 344 -15.85 13.69 16.58
N LYS A 345 -15.30 14.49 17.51
CA LYS A 345 -16.04 15.04 18.67
C LYS A 345 -17.34 15.78 18.29
N PRO A 346 -17.37 16.73 17.33
CA PRO A 346 -18.60 17.41 16.95
C PRO A 346 -19.63 16.51 16.27
N ILE A 347 -19.20 15.47 15.55
CA ILE A 347 -20.09 14.51 14.87
C ILE A 347 -20.89 13.70 15.90
N LEU A 348 -20.20 13.18 16.91
CA LEU A 348 -20.84 12.43 18.00
C LEU A 348 -21.58 13.35 18.97
N GLY A 349 -21.06 14.55 19.19
CA GLY A 349 -21.67 15.59 20.01
C GLY A 349 -21.95 15.13 21.45
N ARG A 350 -23.17 15.38 21.92
CA ARG A 350 -23.66 14.93 23.25
C ARG A 350 -24.60 13.72 23.16
N LYS A 351 -24.74 13.15 21.97
CA LYS A 351 -25.67 12.05 21.68
C LYS A 351 -25.16 10.78 22.38
N LYS A 352 -26.08 10.03 22.99
CA LYS A 352 -25.79 8.73 23.62
C LYS A 352 -26.28 7.58 22.73
N GLY A 353 -25.87 6.36 23.07
CA GLY A 353 -26.32 5.14 22.42
C GLY A 353 -25.55 4.80 21.15
N TRP A 354 -24.35 5.37 20.96
CA TRP A 354 -23.54 5.14 19.77
C TRP A 354 -23.01 3.71 19.73
N THR A 355 -23.10 3.09 18.55
CA THR A 355 -22.32 1.91 18.20
C THR A 355 -21.17 2.37 17.32
N ILE A 356 -19.94 2.26 17.81
CA ILE A 356 -18.75 2.69 17.09
C ILE A 356 -18.10 1.48 16.45
N ILE A 357 -17.91 1.52 15.13
CA ILE A 357 -17.16 0.53 14.37
C ILE A 357 -15.86 1.20 13.92
N GLY A 358 -14.70 0.74 14.39
CA GLY A 358 -13.41 1.33 14.03
C GLY A 358 -12.46 0.32 13.38
N SER A 359 -11.98 0.62 12.18
CA SER A 359 -10.98 -0.22 11.48
C SER A 359 -9.58 0.38 11.58
N SER A 360 -8.58 -0.44 11.93
CA SER A 360 -7.17 0.00 12.00
C SER A 360 -7.01 1.29 12.81
N TYR A 361 -6.59 2.40 12.18
CA TYR A 361 -6.47 3.70 12.83
C TYR A 361 -7.81 4.22 13.41
N GLY A 362 -8.92 4.01 12.71
CA GLY A 362 -10.25 4.31 13.24
C GLY A 362 -10.61 3.47 14.48
N GLY A 363 -9.99 2.30 14.62
CA GLY A 363 -10.06 1.49 15.83
C GLY A 363 -9.38 2.13 17.04
N LEU A 364 -8.22 2.77 16.83
CA LEU A 364 -7.55 3.56 17.87
C LEU A 364 -8.40 4.78 18.26
N MET A 365 -8.94 5.52 17.29
CA MET A 365 -9.85 6.64 17.53
C MET A 365 -11.07 6.21 18.35
N GLY A 366 -11.74 5.12 17.94
CA GLY A 366 -12.90 4.58 18.65
C GLY A 366 -12.57 4.16 20.08
N THR A 367 -11.41 3.53 20.28
CA THR A 367 -10.92 3.10 21.60
C THR A 367 -10.70 4.30 22.52
N VAL A 368 -9.96 5.31 22.06
CA VAL A 368 -9.67 6.51 22.86
C VAL A 368 -10.94 7.30 23.13
N PHE A 369 -11.81 7.50 22.13
CA PHE A 369 -13.09 8.19 22.35
C PHE A 369 -13.94 7.46 23.40
N THR A 370 -14.04 6.13 23.28
CA THR A 370 -14.84 5.30 24.20
C THR A 370 -14.29 5.35 25.62
N SER A 371 -12.97 5.38 25.79
CA SER A 371 -12.33 5.54 27.10
C SER A 371 -12.70 6.87 27.79
N GLU A 372 -12.86 7.94 27.01
CA GLU A 372 -13.16 9.27 27.52
C GLU A 372 -14.67 9.49 27.72
N HIS A 373 -15.50 8.81 26.92
CA HIS A 373 -16.95 8.98 26.87
C HIS A 373 -17.74 7.67 26.94
N PRO A 374 -17.50 6.79 27.94
CA PRO A 374 -18.10 5.46 27.97
C PRO A 374 -19.63 5.49 28.05
N THR A 375 -20.23 6.54 28.61
CA THR A 375 -21.70 6.69 28.70
C THR A 375 -22.37 7.12 27.39
N GLN A 376 -21.59 7.53 26.38
CA GLN A 376 -22.12 7.83 25.05
C GLN A 376 -22.12 6.60 24.14
N VAL A 377 -21.22 5.64 24.41
CA VAL A 377 -20.99 4.46 23.56
C VAL A 377 -21.70 3.26 24.16
N ARG A 378 -22.67 2.71 23.42
CA ARG A 378 -23.39 1.49 23.76
C ARG A 378 -22.53 0.25 23.50
N LYS A 379 -21.82 0.22 22.36
CA LYS A 379 -21.05 -0.94 21.89
C LYS A 379 -19.88 -0.45 21.03
N LEU A 380 -18.73 -1.10 21.18
CA LEU A 380 -17.53 -0.84 20.39
C LEU A 380 -17.18 -2.08 19.57
N ILE A 381 -16.95 -1.91 18.28
CA ILE A 381 -16.54 -2.97 17.36
C ILE A 381 -15.24 -2.52 16.71
N LEU A 382 -14.20 -3.32 16.82
CA LEU A 382 -12.88 -3.01 16.31
C LEU A 382 -12.43 -4.05 15.28
N LEU A 383 -11.97 -3.56 14.13
CA LEU A 383 -11.59 -4.37 12.98
C LEU A 383 -10.09 -4.21 12.73
N ALA A 384 -9.31 -5.24 13.06
CA ALA A 384 -7.84 -5.19 13.01
C ALA A 384 -7.28 -3.87 13.59
N PRO A 385 -7.57 -3.52 14.85
CA PRO A 385 -7.35 -2.17 15.37
C PRO A 385 -5.87 -1.85 15.62
N ALA A 386 -5.46 -0.62 15.30
CA ALA A 386 -4.12 -0.08 15.54
C ALA A 386 -3.90 0.34 17.02
N ILE A 387 -4.23 -0.54 17.96
CA ILE A 387 -4.11 -0.32 19.41
C ILE A 387 -2.85 -0.99 19.98
N LEU A 388 -1.72 -0.87 19.26
CA LEU A 388 -0.44 -1.39 19.73
C LEU A 388 0.20 -0.38 20.70
N GLN A 389 0.49 -0.80 21.92
CA GLN A 389 1.29 -0.02 22.87
C GLN A 389 2.78 -0.33 22.73
N MET A 390 3.61 0.70 22.78
CA MET A 390 5.06 0.55 22.96
C MET A 390 5.37 0.05 24.39
N PRO A 391 6.60 -0.41 24.69
CA PRO A 391 6.95 -0.95 26.01
C PRO A 391 6.70 0.00 27.19
N ASP A 392 6.66 1.31 26.94
CA ASP A 392 6.33 2.36 27.91
C ASP A 392 4.80 2.56 28.12
N GLY A 393 3.97 1.76 27.44
CA GLY A 393 2.52 1.81 27.51
C GLY A 393 1.89 2.92 26.66
N VAL A 394 2.67 3.60 25.82
CA VAL A 394 2.21 4.73 25.00
C VAL A 394 1.78 4.25 23.61
N PHE A 395 0.68 4.80 23.12
CA PHE A 395 0.26 4.61 21.73
C PHE A 395 0.99 5.62 20.84
N HIS A 396 1.31 5.24 19.61
CA HIS A 396 1.89 6.13 18.60
C HIS A 396 0.89 6.41 17.49
N ASP A 397 0.98 7.60 16.90
CA ASP A 397 0.15 7.99 15.77
C ASP A 397 0.54 7.13 14.57
N PRO A 398 -0.36 6.31 14.01
CA PRO A 398 -0.04 5.44 12.88
C PRO A 398 0.36 6.17 11.60
N VAL A 399 0.11 7.48 11.49
CA VAL A 399 0.45 8.28 10.31
C VAL A 399 1.79 8.99 10.49
N ILE A 400 1.98 9.69 11.61
CA ILE A 400 3.19 10.51 11.83
C ILE A 400 4.25 9.83 12.72
N GLY A 401 3.94 8.70 13.36
CA GLY A 401 4.86 7.92 14.19
C GLY A 401 5.15 8.49 15.57
N GLU A 402 4.60 9.66 15.91
CA GLU A 402 4.83 10.35 17.18
C GLU A 402 3.97 9.79 18.33
N PRO A 403 4.44 9.81 19.59
CA PRO A 403 3.65 9.41 20.75
C PRO A 403 2.35 10.23 20.91
N LEU A 404 1.24 9.56 21.25
CA LEU A 404 -0.03 10.25 21.49
C LEU A 404 -0.04 11.01 22.82
N GLU A 405 -0.30 12.32 22.75
CA GLU A 405 -0.64 13.14 23.91
C GLU A 405 -2.10 12.96 24.34
N LEU A 406 -2.36 11.90 25.10
CA LEU A 406 -3.70 11.62 25.63
C LEU A 406 -4.04 12.49 26.84
N SER A 407 -5.31 12.90 26.93
CA SER A 407 -5.83 13.61 28.10
C SER A 407 -5.75 12.73 29.36
N ALA A 408 -5.65 13.35 30.54
CA ALA A 408 -5.65 12.61 31.82
C ALA A 408 -6.88 11.69 31.96
N LYS A 409 -8.04 12.16 31.46
CA LYS A 409 -9.28 11.39 31.47
C LYS A 409 -9.22 10.18 30.55
N SER A 410 -8.67 10.32 29.34
CA SER A 410 -8.47 9.19 28.42
C SER A 410 -7.48 8.18 28.99
N LYS A 411 -6.36 8.65 29.58
CA LYS A 411 -5.37 7.78 30.25
C LYS A 411 -5.99 6.97 31.39
N GLN A 412 -6.83 7.59 32.22
CA GLN A 412 -7.55 6.89 33.28
C GLN A 412 -8.59 5.91 32.70
N GLY A 413 -9.35 6.31 31.68
CA GLY A 413 -10.37 5.47 31.06
C GLY A 413 -9.81 4.24 30.35
N LEU A 414 -8.61 4.34 29.76
CA LEU A 414 -7.92 3.25 29.07
C LEU A 414 -7.50 2.11 30.02
N GLN A 415 -7.40 2.36 31.33
CA GLN A 415 -7.08 1.31 32.29
C GLN A 415 -8.21 0.29 32.45
N ASN A 416 -9.45 0.67 32.12
CA ASN A 416 -10.61 -0.22 32.24
C ASN A 416 -11.81 0.30 31.44
N ILE A 417 -11.89 -0.04 30.15
CA ILE A 417 -13.04 0.25 29.30
C ILE A 417 -14.12 -0.81 29.54
N SER A 418 -15.20 -0.42 30.21
CA SER A 418 -16.33 -1.31 30.55
C SER A 418 -17.37 -1.45 29.44
N VAL A 419 -17.26 -0.69 28.35
CA VAL A 419 -18.18 -0.77 27.21
C VAL A 419 -18.03 -2.14 26.53
N PRO A 420 -19.13 -2.85 26.22
CA PRO A 420 -19.08 -4.10 25.48
C PRO A 420 -18.32 -3.93 24.17
N THR A 421 -17.22 -4.67 24.04
CA THR A 421 -16.27 -4.52 22.94
C THR A 421 -16.09 -5.84 22.21
N ILE A 422 -16.21 -5.81 20.88
CA ILE A 422 -15.88 -6.95 20.01
C ILE A 422 -14.68 -6.56 19.16
N ILE A 423 -13.65 -7.39 19.15
CA ILE A 423 -12.51 -7.25 18.24
C ILE A 423 -12.56 -8.39 17.22
N ILE A 424 -12.41 -8.07 15.95
CA ILE A 424 -12.27 -9.05 14.86
C ILE A 424 -10.88 -8.85 14.24
N HIS A 425 -10.07 -9.90 14.22
CA HIS A 425 -8.67 -9.83 13.75
C HIS A 425 -8.31 -11.04 12.89
N GLY A 426 -7.64 -10.81 11.77
CA GLY A 426 -7.19 -11.83 10.83
C GLY A 426 -5.89 -12.53 11.26
N THR A 427 -5.82 -13.85 11.13
CA THR A 427 -4.59 -14.64 11.38
C THR A 427 -3.44 -14.28 10.44
N ALA A 428 -3.76 -13.82 9.22
CA ALA A 428 -2.81 -13.43 8.19
C ALA A 428 -2.69 -11.90 8.06
N ASP A 429 -3.01 -11.15 9.13
CA ASP A 429 -2.80 -9.70 9.17
C ASP A 429 -1.30 -9.36 9.15
N ASP A 430 -0.87 -8.81 8.02
CA ASP A 430 0.51 -8.41 7.72
C ASP A 430 0.79 -6.93 8.05
N VAL A 431 -0.22 -6.17 8.47
CA VAL A 431 -0.11 -4.75 8.82
C VAL A 431 -0.08 -4.56 10.33
N ILE A 432 -1.02 -5.19 11.03
CA ILE A 432 -1.18 -5.08 12.48
C ILE A 432 -1.07 -6.48 13.10
N PRO A 433 -0.01 -6.76 13.89
CA PRO A 433 0.22 -8.09 14.41
C PRO A 433 -0.84 -8.47 15.45
N LEU A 434 -1.47 -9.63 15.25
CA LEU A 434 -2.61 -10.11 16.06
C LEU A 434 -2.26 -10.26 17.54
N GLU A 435 -1.21 -11.01 17.86
CA GLU A 435 -0.90 -11.37 19.25
C GLU A 435 -0.52 -10.17 20.14
N PRO A 436 0.30 -9.21 19.70
CA PRO A 436 0.52 -7.96 20.44
C PRO A 436 -0.76 -7.13 20.67
N VAL A 437 -1.65 -7.06 19.67
CA VAL A 437 -2.93 -6.37 19.81
C VAL A 437 -3.85 -7.10 20.79
N ARG A 438 -3.92 -8.43 20.73
CA ARG A 438 -4.71 -9.25 21.66
C ARG A 438 -4.30 -8.98 23.12
N LYS A 439 -3.00 -9.05 23.41
CA LYS A 439 -2.47 -8.76 24.76
C LYS A 439 -2.78 -7.34 25.23
N THR A 440 -2.78 -6.37 24.32
CA THR A 440 -3.13 -4.99 24.65
C THR A 440 -4.63 -4.88 24.92
N ALA A 441 -5.46 -5.47 24.06
CA ALA A 441 -6.91 -5.46 24.21
C ALA A 441 -7.40 -6.08 25.51
N GLU A 442 -6.83 -7.22 25.92
CA GLU A 442 -7.17 -7.90 27.18
C GLU A 442 -6.89 -7.03 28.42
N LYS A 443 -5.98 -6.06 28.32
CA LYS A 443 -5.71 -5.08 29.39
C LYS A 443 -6.66 -3.89 29.32
N LEU A 444 -7.03 -3.43 28.13
CA LEU A 444 -7.82 -2.22 27.94
C LEU A 444 -9.32 -2.45 28.21
N PHE A 445 -9.87 -3.61 27.84
CA PHE A 445 -11.31 -3.84 27.79
C PHE A 445 -11.77 -4.89 28.81
N ALA A 446 -12.63 -4.50 29.75
CA ALA A 446 -13.19 -5.45 30.73
C ALA A 446 -14.24 -6.40 30.14
N ASN A 447 -14.96 -5.95 29.11
CA ASN A 447 -16.05 -6.71 28.47
C ASN A 447 -15.69 -7.01 27.01
N LEU A 448 -14.66 -7.84 26.81
CA LEU A 448 -14.07 -8.14 25.50
C LEU A 448 -14.55 -9.50 24.94
N LYS A 449 -15.05 -9.49 23.71
CA LYS A 449 -15.13 -10.68 22.86
C LYS A 449 -14.12 -10.53 21.73
N TYR A 450 -13.17 -11.45 21.64
CA TYR A 450 -12.15 -11.45 20.59
C TYR A 450 -12.46 -12.57 19.58
N ILE A 451 -12.68 -12.21 18.32
CA ILE A 451 -13.00 -13.10 17.21
C ILE A 451 -11.78 -13.14 16.30
N VAL A 452 -11.19 -14.32 16.14
CA VAL A 452 -10.08 -14.55 15.21
C VAL A 452 -10.63 -15.23 13.97
N VAL A 453 -10.23 -14.73 12.80
CA VAL A 453 -10.69 -15.22 11.49
C VAL A 453 -9.49 -15.54 10.61
N ASP A 454 -9.64 -16.49 9.69
CA ASP A 454 -8.60 -16.81 8.70
C ASP A 454 -8.65 -15.82 7.53
N ASP A 455 -8.11 -14.63 7.75
CA ASP A 455 -8.19 -13.50 6.82
C ASP A 455 -6.97 -12.58 7.01
N GLY A 456 -6.75 -11.67 6.07
CA GLY A 456 -5.73 -10.61 6.18
C GLY A 456 -6.25 -9.35 6.88
N HIS A 457 -5.44 -8.29 6.89
CA HIS A 457 -5.78 -7.00 7.51
C HIS A 457 -7.13 -6.40 7.02
N ARG A 458 -7.45 -6.68 5.75
CA ARG A 458 -8.66 -6.17 5.10
C ARG A 458 -9.93 -6.92 5.52
N LEU A 459 -9.86 -8.04 6.22
CA LEU A 459 -11.02 -8.80 6.70
C LEU A 459 -12.11 -8.99 5.62
N GLN A 460 -11.68 -9.30 4.39
CA GLN A 460 -12.58 -9.32 3.23
C GLN A 460 -13.56 -10.49 3.25
N GLU A 461 -13.09 -11.66 3.66
CA GLU A 461 -13.91 -12.87 3.76
C GLU A 461 -14.74 -12.83 5.05
N ALA A 462 -14.14 -12.38 6.15
CA ALA A 462 -14.85 -12.21 7.41
C ALA A 462 -16.06 -11.27 7.28
N PHE A 463 -15.98 -10.25 6.43
CA PHE A 463 -17.15 -9.38 6.17
C PHE A 463 -18.31 -10.13 5.51
N LYS A 464 -18.03 -11.10 4.63
CA LYS A 464 -19.07 -11.88 3.94
C LYS A 464 -19.67 -12.95 4.84
N GLU A 465 -18.86 -13.57 5.69
CA GLU A 465 -19.25 -14.74 6.48
C GLU A 465 -19.91 -14.38 7.82
N LEU A 466 -19.53 -13.24 8.42
CA LEU A 466 -20.02 -12.87 9.74
C LEU A 466 -21.43 -12.29 9.70
N ASN A 467 -22.24 -12.68 10.69
CA ASN A 467 -23.57 -12.13 10.93
C ASN A 467 -23.49 -10.75 11.59
N TRP A 468 -23.27 -9.71 10.79
CA TRP A 468 -23.11 -8.33 11.28
C TRP A 468 -24.31 -7.79 12.05
N GLU A 469 -25.53 -8.22 11.72
CA GLU A 469 -26.73 -7.84 12.45
C GLU A 469 -26.67 -8.30 13.90
N GLU A 470 -26.26 -9.56 14.12
CA GLU A 470 -26.05 -10.12 15.46
C GLU A 470 -24.84 -9.49 16.18
N ILE A 471 -23.79 -9.15 15.43
CA ILE A 471 -22.60 -8.49 15.98
C ILE A 471 -22.92 -7.05 16.43
N LEU A 472 -23.87 -6.36 15.80
CA LEU A 472 -24.24 -4.98 16.16
C LEU A 472 -25.44 -4.88 17.12
N GLU A 473 -26.32 -5.89 17.15
CA GLU A 473 -27.32 -6.09 18.22
C GLU A 473 -26.65 -6.21 19.60
#